data_AF-A0A4R5B6Z5-F1
#
_entry.id   AF-A0A4R5B6Z5-F1
#
_cell.length_a   1.000
_cell.length_b   1.000
_cell.length_c   1.000
_cell.angle_alpha   90.00
_cell.angle_beta   90.00
_cell.angle_gamma   90.00
#
_symmetry.space_group_name_H-M   'P 1'
#
loop_
_entity.id
_entity.type
_entity.pdbx_description
1 polymer ?
#
loop_
_entity_poly.entity_id
_entity_poly.type
_entity_poly.pdbx_seq_one_letter_code
_entity_poly.pdbx_strand_id
1 'polypeptide(L)'
;MLGIAGDSAAGKTTLTRGLVQALGTERSTSMCVDDYHRYDRRERRELPFTPLHPDCNYVEIMEQHLRLLATGSPILKPVYDHSGGELTRPVLVEPHEFVLVEGLLPLHTKLSRACFDVTVYLGPPEDVRAAWKIQRDTAKRGYRAEQVKAELGRREPESARFIRPQRDLADIVISFAPIEGRDDPPGTPLSATILMRPTIRHPNFTEILAKAPTKAMHLALKRDTDGRPVDALHIHGHAPPEESTMVAKAIWEGLDVPDPLPDCLGRLDDGRRNEPLRLAQLILLHHLIRDGD
;
A
#
# COMPACT_ATOMS: atom_id res chain seq x y z
N MET A 1 -1.49 14.60 0.48
CA MET A 1 -1.00 13.48 -0.33
C MET A 1 -0.64 12.27 0.53
N LEU A 2 -1.01 11.06 0.08
CA LEU A 2 -0.64 9.78 0.70
C LEU A 2 0.35 9.02 -0.19
N GLY A 3 1.49 8.60 0.36
CA GLY A 3 2.48 7.78 -0.33
C GLY A 3 2.46 6.33 0.14
N ILE A 4 2.35 5.36 -0.77
CA ILE A 4 2.31 3.92 -0.47
C ILE A 4 3.48 3.22 -1.18
N ALA A 5 4.54 2.92 -0.43
CA ALA A 5 5.70 2.16 -0.89
C ALA A 5 5.52 0.65 -0.67
N GLY A 6 6.27 -0.13 -1.43
CA GLY A 6 6.38 -1.58 -1.25
C GLY A 6 6.78 -2.27 -2.54
N ASP A 7 7.15 -3.54 -2.45
CA ASP A 7 7.59 -4.30 -3.62
C ASP A 7 6.41 -4.64 -4.56
N SER A 8 6.72 -5.08 -5.77
CA SER A 8 5.72 -5.61 -6.70
C SER A 8 4.96 -6.77 -6.07
N ALA A 9 3.65 -6.80 -6.35
CA ALA A 9 2.71 -7.77 -5.79
C ALA A 9 2.55 -7.72 -4.26
N ALA A 10 2.93 -6.62 -3.59
CA ALA A 10 2.66 -6.45 -2.17
C ALA A 10 1.17 -6.16 -1.84
N GLY A 11 0.34 -5.81 -2.84
CA GLY A 11 -1.09 -5.47 -2.67
C GLY A 11 -1.41 -3.98 -2.73
N LYS A 12 -0.44 -3.12 -3.08
CA LYS A 12 -0.57 -1.65 -3.04
C LYS A 12 -1.74 -1.13 -3.87
N THR A 13 -1.84 -1.55 -5.13
CA THR A 13 -2.93 -1.14 -6.03
C THR A 13 -4.32 -1.52 -5.48
N THR A 14 -4.45 -2.67 -4.83
CA THR A 14 -5.71 -3.09 -4.18
C THR A 14 -6.03 -2.21 -2.97
N LEU A 15 -5.02 -1.89 -2.16
CA LEU A 15 -5.15 -0.97 -1.03
C LEU A 15 -5.60 0.41 -1.50
N THR A 16 -4.90 1.00 -2.46
CA THR A 16 -5.18 2.33 -3.04
C THR A 16 -6.56 2.41 -3.68
N ARG A 17 -6.97 1.38 -4.45
CA ARG A 17 -8.26 1.38 -5.15
C ARG A 17 -9.44 1.53 -4.19
N GLY A 18 -9.43 0.82 -3.06
CA GLY A 18 -10.51 0.94 -2.09
C GLY A 18 -10.58 2.33 -1.45
N LEU A 19 -9.44 2.96 -1.20
CA LEU A 19 -9.38 4.34 -0.69
C LEU A 19 -9.96 5.33 -1.71
N VAL A 20 -9.54 5.26 -2.98
CA VAL A 20 -10.06 6.12 -4.06
C VAL A 20 -11.57 5.96 -4.22
N GLN A 21 -12.08 4.73 -4.18
CA GLN A 21 -13.52 4.48 -4.26
C GLN A 21 -14.29 5.00 -3.05
N ALA A 22 -13.68 5.00 -1.86
CA ALA A 22 -14.30 5.50 -0.64
C ALA A 22 -14.32 7.03 -0.58
N LEU A 23 -13.28 7.69 -1.10
CA LEU A 23 -13.14 9.15 -1.11
C LEU A 23 -13.92 9.83 -2.25
N GLY A 24 -14.27 9.07 -3.30
CA GLY A 24 -14.84 9.59 -4.53
C GLY A 24 -13.78 9.77 -5.61
N THR A 25 -14.03 9.22 -6.80
CA THR A 25 -13.09 9.26 -7.94
C THR A 25 -12.85 10.68 -8.46
N GLU A 26 -13.85 11.55 -8.31
CA GLU A 26 -13.84 12.96 -8.69
C GLU A 26 -13.08 13.85 -7.71
N ARG A 27 -12.84 13.37 -6.48
CA ARG A 27 -12.05 14.06 -5.45
C ARG A 27 -10.63 13.51 -5.35
N SER A 28 -10.33 12.45 -6.10
CA SER A 28 -9.11 11.66 -5.92
C SER A 28 -8.25 11.61 -7.18
N THR A 29 -6.99 12.00 -7.05
CA THR A 29 -5.93 11.71 -8.02
C THR A 29 -5.16 10.48 -7.55
N SER A 30 -5.13 9.41 -8.35
CA SER A 30 -4.31 8.22 -8.07
C SER A 30 -3.25 8.03 -9.15
N MET A 31 -2.00 7.83 -8.75
CA MET A 31 -0.91 7.53 -9.70
C MET A 31 0.07 6.47 -9.18
N CYS A 32 0.66 5.72 -10.13
CA CYS A 32 1.71 4.77 -9.85
C CYS A 32 3.08 5.37 -10.23
N VAL A 33 4.06 5.36 -9.34
CA VAL A 33 5.41 5.85 -9.67
C VAL A 33 6.22 4.86 -10.52
N ASP A 34 5.72 3.65 -10.73
CA ASP A 34 6.32 2.70 -11.69
C ASP A 34 6.17 3.22 -13.14
N ASP A 35 5.30 4.21 -13.39
CA ASP A 35 5.21 4.93 -14.66
C ASP A 35 6.50 5.69 -15.03
N TYR A 36 7.37 5.96 -14.06
CA TYR A 36 8.63 6.67 -14.26
C TYR A 36 9.79 5.74 -14.61
N HIS A 37 9.52 4.49 -14.99
CA HIS A 37 10.53 3.62 -15.58
C HIS A 37 11.21 4.32 -16.77
N ARG A 38 12.54 4.33 -16.77
CA ARG A 38 13.34 4.92 -17.85
C ARG A 38 13.38 4.05 -19.11
N TYR A 39 13.17 2.75 -18.92
CA TYR A 39 13.38 1.72 -19.94
C TYR A 39 12.20 0.75 -19.97
N ASP A 40 11.81 0.34 -21.16
CA ASP A 40 10.78 -0.66 -21.37
C ASP A 40 11.25 -2.08 -20.96
N ARG A 41 10.37 -3.09 -21.04
CA ARG A 41 10.73 -4.46 -20.65
C ARG A 41 11.80 -5.09 -21.55
N ARG A 42 11.88 -4.69 -22.83
CA ARG A 42 12.86 -5.20 -23.80
C ARG A 42 14.22 -4.57 -23.56
N GLU A 43 14.27 -3.24 -23.46
CA GLU A 43 15.49 -2.46 -23.20
C GLU A 43 16.17 -2.90 -21.90
N ARG A 44 15.39 -3.19 -20.85
CA ARG A 44 15.94 -3.63 -19.55
C ARG A 44 16.59 -5.01 -19.55
N ARG A 45 16.45 -5.81 -20.60
CA ARG A 45 17.02 -7.17 -20.62
C ARG A 45 18.55 -7.16 -20.61
N GLU A 46 19.15 -6.13 -21.17
CA GLU A 46 20.60 -6.01 -21.35
C GLU A 46 21.26 -5.12 -20.27
N LEU A 47 20.46 -4.55 -19.38
CA LEU A 47 20.95 -3.66 -18.33
C LEU A 47 21.52 -4.45 -17.13
N PRO A 48 22.52 -3.91 -16.43
CA PRO A 48 23.12 -4.55 -15.26
C PRO A 48 22.25 -4.44 -13.99
N PHE A 49 21.08 -3.83 -14.09
CA PHE A 49 20.17 -3.59 -12.98
C PHE A 49 18.71 -3.90 -13.35
N THR A 50 17.87 -4.08 -12.34
CA THR A 50 16.44 -4.37 -12.51
C THR A 50 15.59 -3.09 -12.38
N PRO A 51 14.26 -3.17 -12.59
CA PRO A 51 13.36 -2.03 -12.39
C PRO A 51 13.36 -1.44 -10.97
N LEU A 52 13.90 -2.18 -9.99
CA LEU A 52 13.99 -1.74 -8.60
C LEU A 52 15.14 -0.75 -8.35
N HIS A 53 16.13 -0.72 -9.24
CA HIS A 53 17.26 0.20 -9.14
C HIS A 53 16.84 1.64 -9.49
N PRO A 54 17.26 2.65 -8.71
CA PRO A 54 16.99 4.06 -8.99
C PRO A 54 17.37 4.47 -10.42
N ASP A 55 18.54 4.10 -10.92
CA ASP A 55 19.00 4.38 -12.31
C ASP A 55 18.09 3.81 -13.42
N CYS A 56 17.22 2.84 -13.09
CA CYS A 56 16.20 2.32 -14.01
C CYS A 56 14.94 3.21 -14.08
N ASN A 57 14.90 4.29 -13.31
CA ASN A 57 13.75 5.16 -13.12
C ASN A 57 14.18 6.63 -13.26
N TYR A 58 13.30 7.49 -13.77
CA TYR A 58 13.50 8.93 -13.77
C TYR A 58 13.15 9.53 -12.40
N VAL A 59 13.98 9.24 -11.38
CA VAL A 59 13.73 9.62 -9.98
C VAL A 59 13.62 11.13 -9.80
N GLU A 60 14.45 11.92 -10.47
CA GLU A 60 14.44 13.39 -10.36
C GLU A 60 13.17 13.99 -11.00
N ILE A 61 12.66 13.39 -12.08
CA ILE A 61 11.40 13.81 -12.72
C ILE A 61 10.22 13.43 -11.81
N MET A 62 10.25 12.23 -11.23
CA MET A 62 9.26 11.80 -10.25
C MET A 62 9.22 12.77 -9.06
N GLU A 63 10.37 13.15 -8.48
CA GLU A 63 10.45 14.15 -7.41
C GLU A 63 9.84 15.50 -7.82
N GLN A 64 10.19 15.99 -9.01
CA GLN A 64 9.64 17.23 -9.52
C GLN A 64 8.11 17.16 -9.62
N HIS A 65 7.58 16.07 -10.17
CA HIS A 65 6.15 15.88 -10.32
C HIS A 65 5.41 15.73 -8.99
N LEU A 66 5.98 15.01 -8.01
CA LEU A 66 5.43 14.92 -6.66
C LEU A 66 5.33 16.30 -6.00
N ARG A 67 6.37 17.14 -6.13
CA ARG A 67 6.32 18.52 -5.61
C ARG A 67 5.25 19.35 -6.29
N LEU A 68 5.14 19.27 -7.63
CA LEU A 68 4.12 20.01 -8.37
C LEU A 68 2.71 19.63 -7.88
N LEU A 69 2.43 18.33 -7.77
CA LEU A 69 1.15 17.84 -7.25
C LEU A 69 0.88 18.29 -5.81
N ALA A 70 1.90 18.24 -4.94
CA ALA A 70 1.78 18.73 -3.55
C ALA A 70 1.44 20.23 -3.47
N THR A 71 1.90 21.01 -4.46
CA THR A 71 1.61 22.45 -4.58
C THR A 71 0.38 22.76 -5.45
N GLY A 72 -0.43 21.76 -5.80
CA GLY A 72 -1.65 21.96 -6.58
C GLY A 72 -1.44 22.22 -8.09
N SER A 73 -0.25 21.95 -8.62
CA SER A 73 0.07 22.13 -10.05
C SER A 73 -0.08 20.82 -10.84
N PRO A 74 -0.65 20.86 -12.06
CA PRO A 74 -0.78 19.68 -12.91
C PRO A 74 0.58 19.23 -13.48
N ILE A 75 0.65 17.97 -13.87
CA ILE A 75 1.85 17.35 -14.47
C ILE A 75 1.50 16.62 -15.77
N LEU A 76 2.47 16.54 -16.68
CA LEU A 76 2.41 15.63 -17.83
C LEU A 76 3.13 14.33 -17.45
N LYS A 77 2.39 13.37 -16.90
CA LYS A 77 2.94 12.15 -16.31
C LYS A 77 3.27 11.12 -17.41
N PRO A 78 4.44 10.45 -17.38
CA PRO A 78 4.67 9.30 -18.24
C PRO A 78 3.69 8.15 -17.93
N VAL A 79 3.63 7.16 -18.82
CA VAL A 79 2.76 5.98 -18.65
C VAL A 79 3.53 4.73 -19.03
N TYR A 80 3.58 3.76 -18.10
CA TYR A 80 4.12 2.43 -18.33
C TYR A 80 2.99 1.40 -18.41
N ASP A 81 2.76 0.83 -19.58
CA ASP A 81 1.80 -0.25 -19.74
C ASP A 81 2.40 -1.55 -19.19
N HIS A 82 1.88 -2.04 -18.06
CA HIS A 82 2.35 -3.29 -17.46
C HIS A 82 1.98 -4.56 -18.26
N SER A 83 0.99 -4.49 -19.16
CA SER A 83 0.57 -5.62 -19.99
C SER A 83 1.61 -5.91 -21.08
N GLY A 84 1.85 -4.96 -22.00
CA GLY A 84 2.92 -5.06 -23.00
C GLY A 84 4.32 -4.87 -22.42
N GLY A 85 4.43 -4.12 -21.33
CA GLY A 85 5.70 -3.75 -20.73
C GLY A 85 6.38 -2.57 -21.43
N GLU A 86 5.61 -1.65 -22.00
CA GLU A 86 6.05 -0.59 -22.90
C GLU A 86 5.82 0.81 -22.31
N LEU A 87 6.65 1.77 -22.73
CA LEU A 87 6.43 3.19 -22.45
C LEU A 87 5.48 3.76 -23.50
N THR A 88 4.44 4.45 -23.05
CA THR A 88 3.38 4.98 -23.93
C THR A 88 3.26 6.50 -23.80
N ARG A 89 2.28 7.10 -24.50
CA ARG A 89 2.09 8.56 -24.50
C ARG A 89 1.79 9.05 -23.08
N PRO A 90 2.38 10.19 -22.67
CA PRO A 90 2.11 10.74 -21.36
C PRO A 90 0.68 11.26 -21.27
N VAL A 91 0.18 11.37 -20.04
CA VAL A 91 -1.17 11.83 -19.72
C VAL A 91 -1.11 13.03 -18.78
N LEU A 92 -2.01 13.99 -18.99
CA LEU A 92 -2.19 15.10 -18.06
C LEU A 92 -2.79 14.56 -16.77
N VAL A 93 -2.20 14.92 -15.63
CA VAL A 93 -2.70 14.59 -14.29
C VAL A 93 -2.88 15.88 -13.52
N GLU A 94 -4.10 16.14 -13.10
CA GLU A 94 -4.45 17.26 -12.24
C GLU A 94 -4.52 16.78 -10.78
N PRO A 95 -3.97 17.53 -9.81
CA PRO A 95 -4.14 17.22 -8.40
C PRO A 95 -5.56 17.58 -7.95
N HIS A 96 -6.28 16.60 -7.39
CA HIS A 96 -7.53 16.81 -6.66
C HIS A 96 -7.24 16.89 -5.16
N GLU A 97 -8.31 17.01 -4.36
CA GLU A 97 -8.26 17.07 -2.90
C GLU A 97 -7.41 15.95 -2.28
N PHE A 98 -7.59 14.71 -2.75
CA PHE A 98 -6.79 13.58 -2.30
C PHE A 98 -5.86 13.09 -3.42
N VAL A 99 -4.55 13.22 -3.22
CA VAL A 99 -3.55 12.62 -4.11
C VAL A 99 -2.94 11.37 -3.47
N LEU A 100 -3.20 10.21 -4.07
CA LEU A 100 -2.68 8.92 -3.64
C LEU A 100 -1.61 8.45 -4.62
N VAL A 101 -0.40 8.21 -4.11
CA VAL A 101 0.75 7.80 -4.90
C VAL A 101 1.21 6.44 -4.41
N GLU A 102 1.34 5.47 -5.30
CA GLU A 102 1.85 4.14 -4.95
C GLU A 102 2.98 3.70 -5.88
N GLY A 103 3.86 2.82 -5.43
CA GLY A 103 4.80 2.16 -6.33
C GLY A 103 6.05 1.65 -5.62
N LEU A 104 7.10 1.41 -6.40
CA LEU A 104 8.35 0.85 -5.91
C LEU A 104 9.20 1.85 -5.11
N LEU A 105 9.29 3.09 -5.57
CA LEU A 105 10.24 4.09 -5.06
C LEU A 105 9.63 5.41 -4.53
N PRO A 106 8.35 5.51 -4.12
CA PRO A 106 7.76 6.81 -3.78
C PRO A 106 8.44 7.44 -2.54
N LEU A 107 9.01 6.62 -1.65
CA LEU A 107 9.68 7.10 -0.44
C LEU A 107 11.22 7.04 -0.55
N HIS A 108 11.77 6.78 -1.74
CA HIS A 108 13.20 6.52 -1.92
C HIS A 108 14.07 7.71 -1.49
N THR A 109 13.71 8.92 -1.90
CA THR A 109 14.49 10.13 -1.61
C THR A 109 13.83 11.00 -0.55
N LYS A 110 14.64 11.81 0.13
CA LYS A 110 14.12 12.78 1.12
C LYS A 110 13.14 13.77 0.49
N LEU A 111 13.39 14.18 -0.76
CA LEU A 111 12.57 15.15 -1.47
C LEU A 111 11.20 14.57 -1.84
N SER A 112 11.13 13.33 -2.34
CA SER A 112 9.84 12.66 -2.58
C SER A 112 9.04 12.51 -1.28
N ARG A 113 9.70 12.06 -0.20
CA ARG A 113 9.04 11.85 1.09
C ARG A 113 8.42 13.12 1.67
N ALA A 114 9.12 14.25 1.55
CA ALA A 114 8.64 15.53 2.06
C ALA A 114 7.37 16.06 1.35
N CYS A 115 6.93 15.41 0.27
CA CYS A 115 5.69 15.76 -0.44
C CYS A 115 4.44 15.06 0.14
N PHE A 116 4.60 14.09 1.04
CA PHE A 116 3.49 13.32 1.60
C PHE A 116 3.15 13.77 3.02
N ASP A 117 1.86 13.89 3.31
CA ASP A 117 1.35 14.12 4.66
C ASP A 117 1.35 12.82 5.47
N VAL A 118 1.12 11.70 4.77
CA VAL A 118 1.10 10.36 5.36
C VAL A 118 1.85 9.40 4.44
N THR A 119 2.72 8.59 5.02
CA THR A 119 3.50 7.58 4.30
C THR A 119 3.24 6.17 4.84
N VAL A 120 3.05 5.24 3.92
CA VAL A 120 2.70 3.84 4.20
C VAL A 120 3.70 2.93 3.50
N TYR A 121 4.16 1.90 4.21
CA TYR A 121 4.89 0.80 3.60
C TYR A 121 4.08 -0.48 3.70
N LEU A 122 3.79 -1.11 2.55
CA LEU A 122 3.11 -2.39 2.48
C LEU A 122 4.14 -3.52 2.29
N GLY A 123 4.34 -4.31 3.34
CA GLY A 123 5.39 -5.33 3.42
C GLY A 123 4.88 -6.67 3.94
N PRO A 124 4.09 -7.43 3.17
CA PRO A 124 3.81 -8.82 3.52
C PRO A 124 5.11 -9.65 3.53
N PRO A 125 5.13 -10.79 4.25
CA PRO A 125 6.24 -11.74 4.19
C PRO A 125 6.57 -12.18 2.75
N GLU A 126 7.83 -12.53 2.50
CA GLU A 126 8.32 -12.80 1.14
C GLU A 126 7.64 -14.01 0.50
N ASP A 127 7.33 -15.05 1.27
CA ASP A 127 6.61 -16.24 0.82
C ASP A 127 5.17 -15.91 0.39
N VAL A 128 4.46 -15.09 1.17
CA VAL A 128 3.12 -14.58 0.82
C VAL A 128 3.18 -13.76 -0.45
N ARG A 129 4.12 -12.81 -0.53
CA ARG A 129 4.30 -11.93 -1.69
C ARG A 129 4.66 -12.71 -2.95
N ALA A 130 5.59 -13.66 -2.86
CA ALA A 130 6.00 -14.50 -3.96
C ALA A 130 4.83 -15.36 -4.46
N ALA A 131 4.03 -15.93 -3.57
CA ALA A 131 2.83 -16.68 -3.94
C ALA A 131 1.83 -15.80 -4.71
N TRP A 132 1.55 -14.58 -4.23
CA TRP A 132 0.70 -13.62 -4.95
C TRP A 132 1.26 -13.22 -6.30
N LYS A 133 2.57 -12.97 -6.40
CA LYS A 133 3.21 -12.62 -7.67
C LYS A 133 3.12 -13.76 -8.68
N ILE A 134 3.39 -15.00 -8.26
CA ILE A 134 3.27 -16.18 -9.10
C ILE A 134 1.82 -16.30 -9.59
N GLN A 135 0.85 -16.32 -8.68
CA GLN A 135 -0.56 -16.44 -9.05
C GLN A 135 -1.01 -15.35 -10.04
N ARG A 136 -0.65 -14.09 -9.80
CA ARG A 136 -1.01 -12.97 -10.66
C ARG A 136 -0.33 -13.04 -12.02
N ASP A 137 0.97 -13.26 -12.06
CA ASP A 137 1.76 -13.17 -13.29
C ASP A 137 1.54 -14.40 -14.19
N THR A 138 1.24 -15.58 -13.62
CA THR A 138 0.82 -16.74 -14.42
C THR A 138 -0.61 -16.59 -14.96
N ALA A 139 -1.55 -16.11 -14.13
CA ALA A 139 -2.96 -15.99 -14.54
C ALA A 139 -3.23 -14.81 -15.48
N LYS A 140 -2.62 -13.64 -15.23
CA LYS A 140 -2.93 -12.39 -15.94
C LYS A 140 -1.91 -12.00 -17.01
N ARG A 141 -0.69 -12.53 -16.96
CA ARG A 141 0.42 -12.10 -17.85
C ARG A 141 1.07 -13.23 -18.65
N GLY A 142 0.57 -14.46 -18.52
CA GLY A 142 1.02 -15.61 -19.31
C GLY A 142 2.42 -16.12 -19.00
N TYR A 143 3.01 -15.73 -17.86
CA TYR A 143 4.31 -16.24 -17.44
C TYR A 143 4.23 -17.67 -16.91
N ARG A 144 5.33 -18.41 -16.98
CA ARG A 144 5.52 -19.67 -16.23
C ARG A 144 5.99 -19.38 -14.81
N ALA A 145 5.62 -20.23 -13.85
CA ALA A 145 5.97 -20.05 -12.44
C ALA A 145 7.49 -19.98 -12.23
N GLU A 146 8.26 -20.78 -12.97
CA GLU A 146 9.73 -20.81 -12.94
C GLU A 146 10.33 -19.48 -13.39
N GLN A 147 9.75 -18.84 -14.42
CA GLN A 147 10.19 -17.53 -14.90
C GLN A 147 9.97 -16.46 -13.82
N VAL A 148 8.82 -16.51 -13.14
CA VAL A 148 8.51 -15.57 -12.05
C VAL A 148 9.46 -15.78 -10.87
N LYS A 149 9.77 -17.02 -10.49
CA LYS A 149 10.73 -17.34 -9.42
C LYS A 149 12.15 -16.89 -9.77
N ALA A 150 12.60 -17.12 -11.00
CA ALA A 150 13.90 -16.64 -11.45
C ALA A 150 13.99 -15.11 -11.44
N GLU A 151 12.92 -14.43 -11.85
CA GLU A 151 12.84 -12.97 -11.78
C GLU A 151 12.88 -12.45 -10.33
N LEU A 152 12.16 -13.09 -9.41
CA LEU A 152 12.21 -12.77 -7.98
C LEU A 152 13.64 -12.89 -7.43
N GLY A 153 14.32 -14.00 -7.72
CA GLY A 153 15.71 -14.19 -7.29
C GLY A 153 16.66 -13.13 -7.85
N ARG A 154 16.48 -12.72 -9.13
CA ARG A 154 17.28 -11.65 -9.74
C ARG A 154 17.05 -10.29 -9.09
N ARG A 155 15.82 -9.99 -8.67
CA ARG A 155 15.42 -8.70 -8.08
C ARG A 155 15.79 -8.58 -6.61
N GLU A 156 15.98 -9.70 -5.91
CA GLU A 156 16.15 -9.74 -4.45
C GLU A 156 17.26 -8.83 -3.92
N PRO A 157 18.50 -8.79 -4.49
CA PRO A 157 19.55 -7.89 -4.01
C PRO A 157 19.16 -6.41 -4.10
N GLU A 158 18.43 -6.03 -5.15
CA GLU A 158 17.96 -4.65 -5.32
C GLU A 158 16.73 -4.34 -4.47
N SER A 159 15.83 -5.30 -4.24
CA SER A 159 14.73 -5.16 -3.28
C SER A 159 15.28 -4.89 -1.88
N ALA A 160 16.29 -5.66 -1.46
CA ALA A 160 17.01 -5.46 -0.21
C ALA A 160 17.61 -4.06 -0.08
N ARG A 161 18.16 -3.53 -1.17
CA ARG A 161 18.94 -2.29 -1.18
C ARG A 161 18.10 -1.03 -1.37
N PHE A 162 17.02 -1.09 -2.15
CA PHE A 162 16.29 0.10 -2.60
C PHE A 162 14.82 0.11 -2.21
N ILE A 163 14.19 -1.05 -2.04
CA ILE A 163 12.76 -1.15 -1.72
C ILE A 163 12.55 -1.25 -0.21
N ARG A 164 13.10 -2.29 0.42
CA ARG A 164 12.88 -2.58 1.85
C ARG A 164 13.33 -1.46 2.81
N PRO A 165 14.40 -0.68 2.55
CA PRO A 165 14.76 0.44 3.42
C PRO A 165 13.70 1.55 3.49
N GLN A 166 12.79 1.64 2.52
CA GLN A 166 11.67 2.58 2.58
C GLN A 166 10.68 2.25 3.71
N ARG A 167 10.71 1.02 4.24
CA ARG A 167 9.93 0.62 5.42
C ARG A 167 10.24 1.48 6.62
N ASP A 168 11.52 1.77 6.86
CA ASP A 168 11.96 2.53 8.04
C ASP A 168 11.69 4.04 7.92
N LEU A 169 11.20 4.46 6.74
CA LEU A 169 10.86 5.83 6.41
C LEU A 169 9.36 6.12 6.39
N ALA A 170 8.53 5.08 6.52
CA ALA A 170 7.07 5.20 6.50
C ALA A 170 6.50 5.54 7.89
N ASP A 171 5.38 6.24 7.96
CA ASP A 171 4.64 6.48 9.21
C ASP A 171 3.87 5.23 9.65
N ILE A 172 3.34 4.51 8.68
CA ILE A 172 2.52 3.31 8.88
C ILE A 172 3.13 2.13 8.13
N VAL A 173 3.28 0.98 8.79
CA VAL A 173 3.72 -0.26 8.14
C VAL A 173 2.61 -1.29 8.21
N ILE A 174 2.15 -1.76 7.06
CA ILE A 174 1.09 -2.77 6.95
C ILE A 174 1.70 -4.08 6.45
N SER A 175 1.36 -5.18 7.11
CA SER A 175 1.73 -6.53 6.69
C SER A 175 0.52 -7.45 6.78
N PHE A 176 0.22 -8.14 5.68
CA PHE A 176 -0.77 -9.21 5.64
C PHE A 176 -0.06 -10.56 5.68
N ALA A 177 -0.35 -11.36 6.70
CA ALA A 177 0.36 -12.61 6.94
C ALA A 177 -0.51 -13.63 7.68
N PRO A 178 -0.17 -14.93 7.59
CA PRO A 178 -0.63 -15.92 8.57
C PRO A 178 -0.15 -15.53 9.98
N ILE A 179 -0.86 -16.03 11.00
CA ILE A 179 -0.42 -15.86 12.39
C ILE A 179 0.65 -16.91 12.69
N GLU A 180 1.82 -16.48 13.12
CA GLU A 180 2.92 -17.38 13.47
C GLU A 180 2.51 -18.36 14.59
N GLY A 181 2.83 -19.65 14.40
CA GLY A 181 2.53 -20.71 15.37
C GLY A 181 1.06 -21.16 15.39
N ARG A 182 0.22 -20.64 14.48
CA ARG A 182 -1.18 -21.04 14.34
C ARG A 182 -1.39 -21.81 13.04
N ASP A 183 -2.05 -22.97 13.14
CA ASP A 183 -2.42 -23.78 11.98
C ASP A 183 -3.88 -23.47 11.60
N ASP A 184 -4.04 -22.48 10.71
CA ASP A 184 -5.37 -22.08 10.23
C ASP A 184 -5.82 -22.94 9.04
N PRO A 185 -7.11 -23.32 8.96
CA PRO A 185 -7.63 -24.09 7.83
C PRO A 185 -7.35 -23.42 6.48
N PRO A 186 -7.13 -24.21 5.40
CA PRO A 186 -6.98 -23.66 4.05
C PRO A 186 -8.13 -22.73 3.68
N GLY A 187 -7.80 -21.56 3.14
CA GLY A 187 -8.79 -20.54 2.75
C GLY A 187 -9.14 -19.54 3.84
N THR A 188 -8.61 -19.69 5.06
CA THR A 188 -8.67 -18.64 6.09
C THR A 188 -7.99 -17.37 5.57
N PRO A 189 -8.66 -16.21 5.61
CA PRO A 189 -8.03 -14.95 5.22
C PRO A 189 -6.78 -14.64 6.04
N LEU A 190 -5.78 -14.03 5.41
CA LEU A 190 -4.59 -13.54 6.12
C LEU A 190 -5.00 -12.48 7.15
N SER A 191 -4.34 -12.50 8.31
CA SER A 191 -4.45 -11.42 9.29
C SER A 191 -3.63 -10.22 8.85
N ALA A 192 -3.92 -9.04 9.41
CA ALA A 192 -3.13 -7.84 9.18
C ALA A 192 -2.47 -7.37 10.47
N THR A 193 -1.21 -6.93 10.36
CA THR A 193 -0.54 -6.14 11.39
C THR A 193 -0.28 -4.76 10.83
N ILE A 194 -0.70 -3.73 11.57
CA ILE A 194 -0.48 -2.33 11.23
C ILE A 194 0.36 -1.72 12.35
N LEU A 195 1.61 -1.41 12.05
CA LEU A 195 2.48 -0.64 12.94
C LEU A 195 2.25 0.84 12.70
N MET A 196 2.02 1.58 13.77
CA MET A 196 1.74 3.00 13.79
C MET A 196 2.85 3.71 14.55
N ARG A 197 3.68 4.49 13.83
CA ARG A 197 4.81 5.18 14.42
C ARG A 197 4.39 6.56 14.93
N PRO A 198 4.96 7.06 16.03
CA PRO A 198 4.63 8.37 16.56
C PRO A 198 5.21 9.54 15.73
N THR A 199 5.36 9.37 14.42
CA THR A 199 5.77 10.39 13.45
C THR A 199 4.59 11.24 12.98
N ILE A 200 3.36 10.70 13.06
CA ILE A 200 2.10 11.41 12.82
C ILE A 200 1.12 11.18 13.98
N ARG A 201 0.02 11.95 14.01
CA ARG A 201 -1.04 11.74 14.99
C ARG A 201 -1.92 10.56 14.55
N HIS A 202 -2.05 9.56 15.40
CA HIS A 202 -2.93 8.42 15.17
C HIS A 202 -4.26 8.56 15.92
N PRO A 203 -5.33 7.92 15.42
CA PRO A 203 -6.57 7.76 16.18
C PRO A 203 -6.32 7.12 17.55
N ASN A 204 -7.08 7.52 18.57
CA ASN A 204 -7.03 6.87 19.86
C ASN A 204 -7.74 5.50 19.81
N PHE A 205 -7.02 4.49 19.32
CA PHE A 205 -7.57 3.14 19.16
C PHE A 205 -7.90 2.46 20.49
N THR A 206 -7.33 2.90 21.62
CA THR A 206 -7.73 2.40 22.93
C THR A 206 -9.20 2.71 23.22
N GLU A 207 -9.64 3.94 22.96
CA GLU A 207 -11.03 4.36 23.14
C GLU A 207 -11.97 3.75 22.10
N ILE A 208 -11.53 3.69 20.84
CA ILE A 208 -12.31 3.10 19.74
C ILE A 208 -12.56 1.60 20.01
N LEU A 209 -11.53 0.87 20.43
CA LEU A 209 -11.62 -0.57 20.67
C LEU A 209 -12.28 -0.93 22.00
N ALA A 210 -12.37 -0.02 22.97
CA ALA A 210 -13.10 -0.28 24.21
C ALA A 210 -14.59 -0.64 23.99
N LYS A 211 -15.14 -0.25 22.83
CA LYS A 211 -16.53 -0.50 22.42
C LYS A 211 -16.69 -1.68 21.46
N ALA A 212 -15.59 -2.35 21.09
CA ALA A 212 -15.57 -3.33 20.01
C ALA A 212 -15.01 -4.70 20.46
N PRO A 213 -15.40 -5.81 19.81
CA PRO A 213 -14.89 -7.13 20.16
C PRO A 213 -13.40 -7.28 19.87
N THR A 214 -12.63 -7.69 20.88
CA THR A 214 -11.17 -7.88 20.84
C THR A 214 -10.72 -9.03 19.92
N LYS A 215 -11.63 -9.94 19.62
CA LYS A 215 -11.42 -11.10 18.73
C LYS A 215 -11.25 -10.70 17.25
N ALA A 216 -11.78 -9.56 16.83
CA ALA A 216 -11.61 -9.05 15.47
C ALA A 216 -10.36 -8.17 15.33
N MET A 217 -10.11 -7.31 16.31
CA MET A 217 -8.94 -6.43 16.32
C MET A 217 -8.49 -6.15 17.76
N HIS A 218 -7.18 -6.11 17.98
CA HIS A 218 -6.62 -5.66 19.25
C HIS A 218 -5.40 -4.76 19.04
N LEU A 219 -5.13 -3.93 20.04
CA LEU A 219 -3.96 -3.06 20.11
C LEU A 219 -2.92 -3.72 21.02
N ALA A 220 -1.65 -3.68 20.59
CA ALA A 220 -0.51 -4.12 21.38
C ALA A 220 0.63 -3.12 21.25
N LEU A 221 1.46 -3.00 22.29
CA LEU A 221 2.72 -2.27 22.20
C LEU A 221 3.81 -3.23 21.70
N LYS A 222 4.48 -2.87 20.60
CA LYS A 222 5.59 -3.64 20.04
C LYS A 222 6.85 -2.79 19.92
N ARG A 223 7.98 -3.46 19.69
CA ARG A 223 9.21 -2.80 19.22
C ARG A 223 9.31 -2.99 17.72
N ASP A 224 9.55 -1.90 17.01
CA ASP A 224 9.84 -1.94 15.58
C ASP A 224 11.28 -2.45 15.32
N THR A 225 11.69 -2.58 14.05
CA THR A 225 13.01 -3.05 13.62
C THR A 225 14.17 -2.19 14.14
N ASP A 226 13.92 -0.91 14.40
CA ASP A 226 14.88 0.01 15.00
C ASP A 226 14.85 0.01 16.54
N GLY A 227 14.04 -0.86 17.14
CA GLY A 227 13.87 -1.02 18.58
C GLY A 227 12.94 -0.01 19.24
N ARG A 228 12.40 0.97 18.51
CA ARG A 228 11.49 1.98 19.07
C ARG A 228 10.13 1.36 19.41
N PRO A 229 9.51 1.77 20.53
CA PRO A 229 8.15 1.36 20.84
C PRO A 229 7.18 1.95 19.80
N VAL A 230 6.30 1.11 19.28
CA VAL A 230 5.25 1.47 18.31
C VAL A 230 3.96 0.80 18.70
N ASP A 231 2.86 1.48 18.42
CA ASP A 231 1.54 0.88 18.53
C ASP A 231 1.31 -0.09 17.37
N ALA A 232 0.84 -1.29 17.68
CA ALA A 232 0.57 -2.32 16.70
C ALA A 232 -0.89 -2.75 16.78
N LEU A 233 -1.65 -2.50 15.72
CA LEU A 233 -2.97 -3.06 15.55
C LEU A 233 -2.86 -4.42 14.88
N HIS A 234 -3.49 -5.41 15.50
CA HIS A 234 -3.59 -6.77 15.00
C HIS A 234 -5.03 -7.05 14.62
N ILE A 235 -5.27 -7.23 13.34
CA ILE A 235 -6.57 -7.52 12.75
C ILE A 235 -6.61 -9.00 12.35
N HIS A 236 -7.53 -9.74 12.94
CA HIS A 236 -7.59 -11.20 12.82
C HIS A 236 -8.40 -11.61 11.59
N GLY A 237 -7.74 -12.27 10.63
CA GLY A 237 -8.39 -12.74 9.39
C GLY A 237 -9.39 -13.88 9.60
N HIS A 238 -9.34 -14.55 10.76
CA HIS A 238 -10.24 -15.62 11.16
C HIS A 238 -11.45 -15.14 11.98
N ALA A 239 -11.55 -13.84 12.24
CA ALA A 239 -12.66 -13.29 13.04
C ALA A 239 -13.99 -13.40 12.29
N PRO A 240 -15.12 -13.61 12.99
CA PRO A 240 -16.43 -13.55 12.38
C PRO A 240 -16.67 -12.20 11.66
N PRO A 241 -17.30 -12.19 10.48
CA PRO A 241 -17.57 -10.96 9.74
C PRO A 241 -18.39 -9.92 10.53
N GLU A 242 -19.27 -10.39 11.41
CA GLU A 242 -20.09 -9.55 12.29
C GLU A 242 -19.22 -8.76 13.27
N GLU A 243 -18.24 -9.41 13.90
CA GLU A 243 -17.31 -8.76 14.84
C GLU A 243 -16.41 -7.76 14.11
N SER A 244 -15.91 -8.11 12.93
CA SER A 244 -15.13 -7.20 12.07
C SER A 244 -15.95 -5.97 11.65
N THR A 245 -17.25 -6.16 11.39
CA THR A 245 -18.18 -5.07 11.05
C THR A 245 -18.43 -4.16 12.25
N MET A 246 -18.52 -4.69 13.47
CA MET A 246 -18.61 -3.87 14.68
C MET A 246 -17.38 -2.99 14.87
N VAL A 247 -16.17 -3.56 14.70
CA VAL A 247 -14.92 -2.79 14.74
C VAL A 247 -14.91 -1.71 13.66
N ALA A 248 -15.31 -2.03 12.42
CA ALA A 248 -15.35 -1.07 11.33
C ALA A 248 -16.30 0.10 11.64
N LYS A 249 -17.49 -0.18 12.20
CA LYS A 249 -18.42 0.86 12.62
C LYS A 249 -17.84 1.73 13.73
N ALA A 250 -17.21 1.15 14.74
CA ALA A 250 -16.59 1.91 15.83
C ALA A 250 -15.48 2.86 15.34
N ILE A 251 -14.64 2.42 14.39
CA ILE A 251 -13.61 3.28 13.78
C ILE A 251 -14.27 4.40 12.97
N TRP A 252 -15.31 4.09 12.19
CA TRP A 252 -16.03 5.08 11.38
C TRP A 252 -16.78 6.12 12.21
N GLU A 253 -17.44 5.71 13.28
CA GLU A 253 -18.06 6.63 14.24
C GLU A 253 -17.03 7.56 14.88
N GLY A 254 -15.81 7.08 15.10
CA GLY A 254 -14.70 7.90 15.59
C GLY A 254 -14.24 8.99 14.62
N LEU A 255 -14.57 8.90 13.33
CA LEU A 255 -14.24 9.90 12.32
C LEU A 255 -15.19 11.10 12.33
N ASP A 256 -16.39 10.97 12.91
CA ASP A 256 -17.43 12.00 12.92
C ASP A 256 -17.83 12.51 11.52
N VAL A 257 -17.81 11.60 10.54
CA VAL A 257 -18.20 11.87 9.15
C VAL A 257 -19.70 11.56 8.99
N PRO A 258 -20.51 12.45 8.38
CA PRO A 258 -21.96 12.26 8.26
C PRO A 258 -22.36 11.14 7.29
N ASP A 259 -21.48 10.80 6.35
CA ASP A 259 -21.71 9.76 5.35
C ASP A 259 -21.68 8.35 5.96
N PRO A 260 -22.40 7.38 5.37
CA PRO A 260 -22.32 6.00 5.80
C PRO A 260 -20.94 5.38 5.50
N LEU A 261 -20.51 4.43 6.34
CA LEU A 261 -19.29 3.66 6.12
C LEU A 261 -19.24 3.08 4.70
N PRO A 262 -18.21 3.40 3.88
CA PRO A 262 -18.17 2.98 2.49
C PRO A 262 -18.10 1.46 2.32
N ASP A 263 -19.05 0.91 1.57
CA ASP A 263 -19.15 -0.53 1.30
C ASP A 263 -18.06 -1.02 0.31
N CYS A 264 -17.38 -0.11 -0.40
CA CYS A 264 -16.28 -0.46 -1.31
C CYS A 264 -15.02 -0.98 -0.59
N LEU A 265 -14.84 -0.64 0.69
CA LEU A 265 -13.68 -1.05 1.47
C LEU A 265 -13.60 -2.57 1.62
N GLY A 266 -12.39 -3.12 1.51
CA GLY A 266 -12.09 -4.54 1.63
C GLY A 266 -12.38 -5.38 0.39
N ARG A 267 -12.80 -4.78 -0.73
CA ARG A 267 -13.16 -5.54 -1.95
C ARG A 267 -11.93 -5.96 -2.77
N LEU A 268 -11.81 -7.25 -3.01
CA LEU A 268 -10.84 -7.87 -3.90
C LEU A 268 -11.30 -7.82 -5.36
N ASP A 269 -10.39 -8.13 -6.30
CA ASP A 269 -10.68 -8.14 -7.75
C ASP A 269 -11.80 -9.12 -8.14
N ASP A 270 -11.96 -10.20 -7.38
CA ASP A 270 -12.99 -11.22 -7.59
C ASP A 270 -14.33 -10.90 -6.88
N GLY A 271 -14.46 -9.68 -6.33
CA GLY A 271 -15.65 -9.20 -5.66
C GLY A 271 -15.80 -9.67 -4.21
N ARG A 272 -14.94 -10.57 -3.71
CA ARG A 272 -14.97 -11.00 -2.31
C ARG A 272 -14.57 -9.86 -1.38
N ARG A 273 -15.16 -9.87 -0.18
CA ARG A 273 -14.79 -8.97 0.92
C ARG A 273 -13.69 -9.62 1.77
N ASN A 274 -12.65 -8.84 2.08
CA ASN A 274 -11.59 -9.19 3.00
C ASN A 274 -11.60 -8.21 4.17
N GLU A 275 -11.99 -8.68 5.37
CA GLU A 275 -12.15 -7.81 6.54
C GLU A 275 -10.83 -7.19 7.04
N PRO A 276 -9.69 -7.90 7.07
CA PRO A 276 -8.40 -7.28 7.40
C PRO A 276 -8.02 -6.14 6.46
N LEU A 277 -8.23 -6.31 5.15
CA LEU A 277 -8.03 -5.25 4.16
C LEU A 277 -9.01 -4.09 4.37
N ARG A 278 -10.29 -4.38 4.67
CA ARG A 278 -11.31 -3.36 4.94
C ARG A 278 -10.88 -2.47 6.11
N LEU A 279 -10.48 -3.08 7.22
CA LEU A 279 -10.05 -2.36 8.42
C LEU A 279 -8.74 -1.60 8.17
N ALA A 280 -7.79 -2.17 7.44
CA ALA A 280 -6.57 -1.46 7.04
C ALA A 280 -6.87 -0.22 6.18
N GLN A 281 -7.75 -0.34 5.19
CA GLN A 281 -8.17 0.81 4.38
C GLN A 281 -8.93 1.84 5.21
N LEU A 282 -9.79 1.41 6.13
CA LEU A 282 -10.53 2.32 7.01
C LEU A 282 -9.61 3.14 7.92
N ILE A 283 -8.55 2.52 8.44
CA ILE A 283 -7.54 3.21 9.25
C ILE A 283 -6.78 4.25 8.41
N LEU A 284 -6.38 3.90 7.18
CA LEU A 284 -5.74 4.86 6.28
C LEU A 284 -6.69 5.98 5.85
N LEU A 285 -7.97 5.66 5.64
CA LEU A 285 -9.00 6.65 5.31
C LEU A 285 -9.17 7.67 6.45
N HIS A 286 -9.03 7.24 7.71
CA HIS A 286 -9.06 8.16 8.84
C HIS A 286 -7.97 9.24 8.73
N HIS A 287 -6.75 8.84 8.36
CA HIS A 287 -5.63 9.78 8.18
C HIS A 287 -5.86 10.73 7.00
N LEU A 288 -6.53 10.27 5.94
CA LEU A 288 -6.84 11.12 4.79
C LEU A 288 -7.90 12.18 5.10
N ILE A 289 -8.92 11.84 5.90
CA ILE A 289 -10.05 12.75 6.17
C ILE A 289 -9.71 13.77 7.26
N ARG A 290 -9.02 13.37 8.35
CA ARG A 290 -8.82 14.26 9.51
C ARG A 290 -7.59 15.17 9.46
N ASP A 291 -6.60 14.86 8.63
CA ASP A 291 -5.42 15.74 8.47
C ASP A 291 -5.69 16.88 7.46
N GLY A 292 -6.93 17.00 6.96
CA GLY A 292 -7.39 18.08 6.07
C GLY A 292 -8.11 19.25 6.76
N ASP A 293 -8.34 19.16 8.08
CA ASP A 293 -8.92 20.22 8.93
C ASP A 293 -7.84 20.93 9.77
#